data_AF-A0A6L8FTY7-F1
#
_entry.id   AF-A0A6L8FTY7-F1
#
_cell.length_a   1.000
_cell.length_b   1.000
_cell.length_c   1.000
_cell.angle_alpha   90.00
_cell.angle_beta   90.00
_cell.angle_gamma   90.00
#
_symmetry.space_group_name_H-M   'P 1'
#
loop_
_entity.id
_entity.type
_entity.pdbx_description
1 polymer ?
#
loop_
_entity_poly.entity_id
_entity_poly.type
_entity_poly.pdbx_seq_one_letter_code
_entity_poly.pdbx_strand_id
1 'polypeptide(L)' 'MSEIQNGQTGTLRLKTGLAEMLKGGVLMDVVTADQAKIAEAAGATSVM' A
#
# COMPACT_ATOMS: atom_id res chain seq x y z
N MET A 1 -25.00 -13.89 27.37
CA MET A 1 -24.67 -12.68 26.60
C MET A 1 -23.34 -12.91 25.90
N SER A 2 -23.36 -13.26 24.61
CA SER A 2 -22.17 -13.25 23.77
C SER A 2 -21.90 -11.81 23.35
N GLU A 3 -20.90 -11.17 23.95
CA GLU A 3 -20.37 -9.92 23.42
C GLU A 3 -19.84 -10.19 22.01
N ILE A 4 -20.47 -9.57 21.01
CA ILE A 4 -19.89 -9.46 19.67
C ILE A 4 -18.62 -8.66 19.85
N GLN A 5 -17.46 -9.32 19.83
CA GLN A 5 -16.19 -8.64 19.69
C GLN A 5 -16.26 -7.84 18.40
N ASN A 6 -16.38 -6.52 18.55
CA ASN A 6 -16.19 -5.58 17.46
C ASN A 6 -14.68 -5.59 17.16
N GLY A 7 -14.22 -6.69 16.53
CA GLY A 7 -12.82 -6.95 16.27
C GLY A 7 -12.24 -5.75 15.53
N GLN A 8 -11.22 -5.12 16.12
CA GLN A 8 -10.60 -3.93 15.53
C GLN A 8 -10.07 -4.30 14.13
N THR A 9 -10.78 -3.89 13.09
CA THR A 9 -10.37 -4.09 11.70
C THR A 9 -9.16 -3.20 11.41
N GLY A 10 -8.18 -3.73 10.66
CA GLY A 10 -6.99 -2.94 10.31
C GLY A 10 -6.12 -2.59 11.52
N THR A 11 -5.79 -3.59 12.35
CA THR A 11 -4.85 -3.42 13.48
C THR A 11 -3.54 -2.77 13.03
N LEU A 12 -2.85 -2.09 13.97
CA LEU A 12 -1.59 -1.42 13.67
C LEU A 12 -0.57 -2.36 13.03
N ARG A 13 -0.47 -3.60 13.54
CA ARG A 13 0.42 -4.63 12.98
C ARG A 13 0.13 -4.90 11.50
N LEU A 14 -1.14 -4.93 11.09
CA LEU A 14 -1.51 -5.12 9.69
C LEU A 14 -1.08 -3.90 8.84
N LYS A 15 -1.37 -2.68 9.29
CA LYS A 15 -1.03 -1.45 8.57
C LYS A 15 0.49 -1.30 8.40
N THR A 16 1.25 -1.56 9.47
CA THR A 16 2.71 -1.56 9.42
C THR A 16 3.19 -2.66 8.47
N GLY A 17 2.66 -3.89 8.57
CA GLY A 17 3.03 -4.99 7.67
C GLY A 17 2.83 -4.65 6.19
N LEU A 18 1.74 -3.96 5.84
CA LEU A 18 1.52 -3.48 4.46
C LEU A 18 2.58 -2.47 4.02
N ALA A 19 2.95 -1.52 4.87
CA ALA A 19 4.01 -0.55 4.56
C ALA A 19 5.39 -1.21 4.44
N GLU A 20 5.68 -2.23 5.26
CA GLU A 20 6.91 -3.01 5.22
C GLU A 20 7.10 -3.74 3.88
N MET A 21 6.00 -4.16 3.22
CA MET A 21 6.06 -4.80 1.90
C MET A 21 6.58 -3.87 0.79
N LEU A 22 6.54 -2.55 0.98
CA LEU A 22 7.04 -1.57 0.02
C LEU A 22 8.52 -1.21 0.24
N LYS A 23 9.18 -1.79 1.26
CA LYS A 23 10.59 -1.49 1.55
C LYS A 23 11.52 -1.90 0.42
N GLY A 24 12.50 -1.03 0.13
CA GLY A 24 13.45 -1.23 -0.96
C GLY A 24 12.89 -0.88 -2.35
N GLY A 25 11.62 -0.51 -2.43
CA GLY A 25 10.97 -0.04 -3.65
C GLY A 25 11.17 1.45 -3.90
N VAL A 26 10.79 1.88 -5.11
CA VAL A 26 10.68 3.30 -5.49
C VAL A 26 9.21 3.66 -5.58
N LEU A 27 8.83 4.78 -4.94
CA LEU A 27 7.55 5.47 -5.17
C LEU A 27 7.76 6.57 -6.20
N MET A 28 6.90 6.64 -7.20
CA MET A 28 6.92 7.71 -8.21
C MET A 28 5.62 8.51 -8.20
N ASP A 29 5.75 9.83 -8.16
CA ASP A 29 4.61 10.75 -8.36
C ASP A 29 4.24 10.78 -9.85
N VAL A 30 2.95 10.63 -10.14
CA VAL A 30 2.42 10.64 -11.50
C VAL A 30 1.13 11.45 -11.57
N VAL A 31 0.87 12.10 -12.69
CA VAL A 31 -0.34 12.92 -12.88
C VAL A 31 -1.24 12.42 -14.02
N THR A 32 -0.84 11.35 -14.70
CA THR A 32 -1.64 10.70 -15.75
C THR A 32 -1.53 9.18 -15.70
N ALA A 33 -2.54 8.49 -16.26
CA ALA A 33 -2.53 7.03 -16.37
C ALA A 33 -1.36 6.50 -17.22
N ASP A 34 -0.91 7.26 -18.22
CA ASP A 34 0.22 6.85 -19.04
C ASP A 34 1.56 6.96 -18.31
N GLN A 35 1.72 7.96 -17.44
CA GLN A 35 2.88 8.03 -16.54
C GLN A 35 2.88 6.86 -15.54
N ALA A 36 1.73 6.46 -15.02
CA ALA A 36 1.62 5.30 -14.12
C ALA A 36 2.11 4.01 -14.80
N LYS A 37 1.75 3.78 -16.08
CA LYS A 37 2.24 2.63 -16.87
C LYS A 37 3.77 2.67 -17.07
N ILE A 38 4.33 3.87 -17.29
CA ILE A 38 5.79 4.03 -17.44
C ILE A 38 6.49 3.75 -16.10
N ALA A 39 5.95 4.23 -14.99
CA ALA A 39 6.50 4.00 -13.65
C ALA A 39 6.49 2.51 -13.28
N GLU A 40 5.39 1.81 -13.55
CA GLU A 40 5.30 0.35 -13.38
C GLU A 40 6.37 -0.37 -14.21
N ALA A 41 6.50 -0.04 -15.50
CA ALA A 41 7.49 -0.64 -16.39
C ALA A 41 8.94 -0.34 -15.96
N ALA A 42 9.18 0.81 -15.32
CA ALA A 42 10.48 1.18 -14.75
C ALA A 42 10.79 0.48 -13.43
N GLY A 43 9.85 -0.29 -12.87
CA GLY A 43 10.02 -1.02 -11.62
C GLY A 43 9.61 -0.24 -10.35
N ALA A 44 8.80 0.81 -10.48
CA ALA A 44 8.21 1.46 -9.31
C ALA A 44 7.30 0.47 -8.57
N THR A 45 7.43 0.41 -7.24
CA THR A 45 6.64 -0.51 -6.40
C THR A 45 5.24 0.04 -6.13
N SER A 46 5.09 1.37 -6.13
CA SER A 46 3.79 2.04 -6.14
C SER A 46 3.89 3.45 -6.75
N VAL A 47 2.73 4.05 -7.06
CA VAL A 47 2.61 5.41 -7.59
C VAL A 47 1.69 6.26 -6.70
N MET A 48 1.91 7.57 -6.68
CA MET A 48 1.06 8.57 -6.02
C MET A 48 0.54 9.60 -7.02
#